data_AF-A0A8J2V6V6-F1
#
_entry.id   AF-A0A8J2V6V6-F1
#
_cell.length_a   1.000
_cell.length_b   1.000
_cell.length_c   1.000
_cell.angle_alpha   90.00
_cell.angle_beta   90.00
_cell.angle_gamma   90.00
#
_symmetry.space_group_name_H-M   'P 1'
#
loop_
_entity.id
_entity.type
_entity.pdbx_description
1 polymer ?
#
loop_
_entity_poly.entity_id
_entity_poly.type
_entity_poly.pdbx_seq_one_letter_code
_entity_poly.pdbx_strand_id
1 'polypeptide(L)'
;MTIKGLRLFACAAAYAAAGALTTASAQDMALTEDGYYAKPGANVLVFSNYYDSLFSDSKISGVEIVQHGIRTATNGDVRLSATPGQWDPIGLFVEREVNEEDGVITATLNYDEYDFSYTIRSETKGDAVVISVTLPKALPKELEGKAGFNLEFIPSQYWDKPYLADGRPGLFPAYAASAMEMPYQDEAWGTRAEPKAIATAKTFVLAPGDDSHQVTISAGTTDISLYDGRNQAQNGWYVFRSLLPSGKKGRVLEWTINVASDPDFVREPVVSFSQVGYTPDRQKIAVVELDENDTASATATILKMGADGSVTAVLEPAVEP
;
A
#
# COMPACT_ATOMS: atom_id res chain seq x y z
N MET A 1 13.24 33.57 63.74
CA MET A 1 13.54 33.29 62.32
C MET A 1 13.50 31.79 62.10
N THR A 2 12.30 31.20 62.00
CA THR A 2 12.03 29.85 61.46
C THR A 2 10.51 29.66 61.36
N ILE A 3 10.10 28.75 60.49
CA ILE A 3 8.90 28.76 59.68
C ILE A 3 7.82 27.79 60.21
N LYS A 4 6.57 28.28 60.10
CA LYS A 4 5.26 27.64 59.82
C LYS A 4 4.98 26.21 60.32
N GLY A 5 3.93 26.12 61.12
CA GLY A 5 3.10 24.92 61.30
C GLY A 5 1.69 25.11 60.74
N LEU A 6 1.27 24.13 59.95
CA LEU A 6 -0.03 23.44 59.98
C LEU A 6 -1.33 24.22 59.68
N ARG A 7 -1.90 24.01 58.48
CA ARG A 7 -3.36 23.89 58.22
C ARG A 7 -3.56 22.96 57.02
N LEU A 8 -4.05 21.74 57.25
CA LEU A 8 -5.45 21.30 57.31
C LEU A 8 -5.95 20.85 55.93
N PHE A 9 -6.27 19.55 55.88
CA PHE A 9 -6.77 18.77 54.77
C PHE A 9 -8.04 19.38 54.16
N ALA A 10 -8.09 19.44 52.82
CA ALA A 10 -9.33 19.46 52.06
C ALA A 10 -9.25 18.35 51.01
N CYS A 11 -10.04 17.29 51.21
CA CYS A 11 -10.25 16.22 50.24
C CYS A 11 -10.98 16.79 49.02
N ALA A 12 -10.32 16.81 47.87
CA ALA A 12 -10.98 16.91 46.57
C ALA A 12 -11.10 15.48 46.01
N ALA A 13 -12.32 14.95 45.99
CA ALA A 13 -12.64 13.72 45.30
C ALA A 13 -12.55 13.96 43.78
N ALA A 14 -11.51 13.41 43.15
CA ALA A 14 -11.40 13.38 41.70
C ALA A 14 -12.29 12.24 41.19
N TYR A 15 -13.37 12.60 40.48
CA TYR A 15 -14.11 11.66 39.64
C TYR A 15 -13.19 11.24 38.48
N ALA A 16 -12.60 10.06 38.58
CA ALA A 16 -12.00 9.40 37.44
C ALA A 16 -13.13 8.84 36.57
N ALA A 17 -13.54 9.59 35.55
CA ALA A 17 -14.30 9.03 34.45
C ALA A 17 -13.35 8.11 33.67
N ALA A 18 -13.39 6.82 33.99
CA ALA A 18 -12.80 5.79 33.16
C ALA A 18 -13.65 5.71 31.88
N GLY A 19 -13.30 6.53 30.88
CA GLY A 19 -13.76 6.32 29.52
C GLY A 19 -13.26 4.95 29.09
N ALA A 20 -14.18 4.00 28.92
CA ALA A 20 -13.86 2.78 28.19
C ALA A 20 -13.44 3.21 26.79
N LEU A 21 -12.14 3.14 26.50
CA LEU A 21 -11.66 3.10 25.14
C LEU A 21 -12.30 1.87 24.52
N THR A 22 -13.37 2.07 23.75
CA THR A 22 -13.85 1.08 22.81
C THR A 22 -12.72 0.88 21.82
N THR A 23 -11.90 -0.15 22.04
CA THR A 23 -11.08 -0.70 20.98
C THR A 23 -12.06 -1.14 19.91
N ALA A 24 -12.16 -0.37 18.82
CA ALA A 24 -12.86 -0.82 17.62
C ALA A 24 -12.33 -2.23 17.32
N SER A 25 -13.22 -3.21 17.31
CA SER A 25 -12.84 -4.55 16.86
C SER A 25 -12.43 -4.37 15.41
N ALA A 26 -11.13 -4.51 15.11
CA ALA A 26 -10.68 -4.58 13.73
C ALA A 26 -11.50 -5.68 13.05
N GLN A 27 -12.23 -5.34 11.99
CA GLN A 27 -12.89 -6.36 11.19
C GLN A 27 -11.82 -7.21 10.54
N ASP A 28 -12.04 -8.52 10.53
CA ASP A 28 -11.13 -9.46 9.90
C ASP A 28 -11.03 -9.16 8.40
N MET A 29 -9.84 -9.37 7.86
CA MET A 29 -9.60 -9.29 6.43
C MET A 29 -10.22 -10.53 5.78
N ALA A 30 -11.04 -10.35 4.74
CA ALA A 30 -11.74 -11.43 4.06
C ALA A 30 -11.41 -11.46 2.56
N LEU A 31 -11.39 -12.65 1.95
CA LEU A 31 -11.31 -12.79 0.50
C LEU A 31 -12.70 -12.53 -0.12
N THR A 32 -12.77 -11.64 -1.11
CA THR A 32 -13.99 -11.30 -1.84
C THR A 32 -14.25 -12.25 -3.00
N GLU A 33 -15.48 -12.28 -3.50
CA GLU A 33 -15.87 -13.02 -4.71
C GLU A 33 -15.15 -12.55 -5.98
N ASP A 34 -14.73 -11.28 -6.01
CA ASP A 34 -13.89 -10.70 -7.06
C ASP A 34 -12.40 -11.10 -6.94
N GLY A 35 -12.06 -11.88 -5.90
CA GLY A 35 -10.73 -12.44 -5.71
C GLY A 35 -9.70 -11.44 -5.21
N TYR A 36 -10.03 -10.55 -4.29
CA TYR A 36 -9.06 -9.72 -3.55
C TYR A 36 -9.38 -9.73 -2.06
N TYR A 37 -8.46 -9.28 -1.20
CA TYR A 37 -8.75 -9.19 0.22
C TYR A 37 -9.32 -7.83 0.57
N ALA A 38 -10.38 -7.80 1.38
CA ALA A 38 -11.05 -6.59 1.79
C ALA A 38 -11.40 -6.61 3.27
N LYS A 39 -11.37 -5.42 3.85
CA LYS A 39 -12.05 -5.01 5.09
C LYS A 39 -12.42 -3.52 4.93
N PRO A 40 -13.25 -2.93 5.80
CA PRO A 40 -13.68 -1.54 5.65
C PRO A 40 -12.51 -0.58 5.39
N GLY A 41 -12.57 0.16 4.29
CA GLY A 41 -11.56 1.12 3.89
C GLY A 41 -10.19 0.54 3.47
N ALA A 42 -10.02 -0.78 3.37
CA ALA A 42 -8.73 -1.38 3.03
C ALA A 42 -8.87 -2.62 2.14
N ASN A 43 -8.26 -2.55 0.95
CA ASN A 43 -8.19 -3.63 -0.01
C ASN A 43 -6.73 -4.02 -0.28
N VAL A 44 -6.46 -5.32 -0.36
CA VAL A 44 -5.18 -5.88 -0.82
C VAL A 44 -5.43 -6.74 -2.04
N LEU A 45 -4.99 -6.24 -3.20
CA LEU A 45 -5.08 -6.95 -4.46
C LEU A 45 -3.79 -7.74 -4.69
N VAL A 46 -3.91 -8.93 -5.26
CA VAL A 46 -2.75 -9.80 -5.53
C VAL A 46 -2.87 -10.28 -6.97
N PHE A 47 -2.06 -9.67 -7.85
CA PHE A 47 -2.02 -9.91 -9.29
C PHE A 47 -3.39 -9.81 -9.97
N SER A 48 -4.26 -8.89 -9.52
CA SER A 48 -5.54 -8.59 -10.17
C SER A 48 -5.38 -7.91 -11.53
N ASN A 49 -4.15 -7.48 -11.85
CA ASN A 49 -3.72 -6.97 -13.14
C ASN A 49 -2.29 -7.48 -13.41
N TYR A 50 -1.79 -7.33 -14.63
CA TYR A 50 -0.46 -7.78 -15.03
C TYR A 50 0.25 -6.75 -15.91
N TYR A 51 1.59 -6.82 -15.97
CA TYR A 51 2.38 -5.92 -16.81
C TYR A 51 2.27 -6.36 -18.27
N ASP A 52 2.11 -5.40 -19.17
CA ASP A 52 2.57 -5.63 -20.54
C ASP A 52 4.10 -5.59 -20.56
N SER A 53 4.73 -6.41 -21.40
CA SER A 53 6.19 -6.57 -21.43
C SER A 53 6.93 -5.32 -21.92
N LEU A 54 6.22 -4.25 -22.30
CA LEU A 54 6.80 -3.01 -22.83
C LEU A 54 7.03 -1.96 -21.75
N PHE A 55 6.24 -1.96 -20.66
CA PHE A 55 6.40 -1.00 -19.57
C PHE A 55 6.34 -1.68 -18.20
N SER A 56 7.48 -2.24 -17.81
CA SER A 56 7.66 -3.13 -16.65
C SER A 56 7.59 -2.45 -15.27
N ASP A 57 7.55 -1.11 -15.25
CA ASP A 57 7.36 -0.28 -14.06
C ASP A 57 6.09 0.59 -14.12
N SER A 58 5.03 0.07 -14.73
CA SER A 58 3.77 0.80 -14.92
C SER A 58 3.00 1.13 -13.64
N LYS A 59 3.41 0.60 -12.47
CA LYS A 59 2.76 0.82 -11.17
C LYS A 59 1.29 0.34 -11.15
N ILE A 60 1.01 -0.80 -11.79
CA ILE A 60 -0.36 -1.30 -12.02
C ILE A 60 -0.60 -2.77 -11.63
N SER A 61 0.36 -3.47 -11.02
CA SER A 61 0.30 -4.93 -10.88
C SER A 61 1.12 -5.44 -9.67
N GLY A 62 1.12 -6.74 -9.41
CA GLY A 62 1.72 -7.39 -8.26
C GLY A 62 0.79 -7.39 -7.06
N VAL A 63 1.35 -7.31 -5.84
CA VAL A 63 0.57 -6.95 -4.66
C VAL A 63 0.34 -5.44 -4.65
N GLU A 64 -0.92 -5.04 -4.51
CA GLU A 64 -1.35 -3.65 -4.44
C GLU A 64 -2.18 -3.42 -3.17
N ILE A 65 -2.10 -2.22 -2.61
CA ILE A 65 -2.90 -1.80 -1.46
C ILE A 65 -3.70 -0.57 -1.85
N VAL A 66 -5.02 -0.66 -1.70
CA VAL A 66 -5.92 0.49 -1.79
C VAL A 66 -6.45 0.75 -0.40
N GLN A 67 -6.18 1.94 0.12
CA GLN A 67 -6.58 2.36 1.45
C GLN A 67 -7.40 3.64 1.31
N HIS A 68 -8.63 3.62 1.81
CA HIS A 68 -9.61 4.71 1.76
C HIS A 68 -9.80 5.29 0.35
N GLY A 69 -9.94 4.40 -0.65
CA GLY A 69 -10.13 4.77 -2.05
C GLY A 69 -8.86 5.21 -2.80
N ILE A 70 -7.70 5.25 -2.14
CA ILE A 70 -6.42 5.64 -2.75
C ILE A 70 -5.50 4.42 -2.84
N ARG A 71 -4.95 4.14 -4.03
CA ARG A 71 -3.88 3.14 -4.16
C ARG A 71 -2.60 3.68 -3.54
N THR A 72 -2.24 3.14 -2.38
CA THR A 72 -1.07 3.57 -1.61
C THR A 72 0.15 2.69 -1.88
N ALA A 73 -0.04 1.44 -2.32
CA ALA A 73 1.05 0.54 -2.69
C ALA A 73 0.76 -0.28 -3.96
N THR A 74 1.82 -0.69 -4.65
CA THR A 74 1.78 -1.53 -5.87
C THR A 74 3.11 -2.24 -6.08
N ASN A 75 3.27 -2.91 -7.22
CA ASN A 75 4.50 -3.57 -7.66
C ASN A 75 5.02 -4.65 -6.71
N GLY A 76 4.16 -5.20 -5.85
CA GLY A 76 4.51 -6.26 -4.91
C GLY A 76 4.92 -7.55 -5.60
N ASP A 77 6.21 -7.78 -5.83
CA ASP A 77 6.73 -8.91 -6.61
C ASP A 77 8.22 -9.18 -6.35
N VAL A 78 8.74 -10.32 -6.80
CA VAL A 78 10.18 -10.60 -6.84
C VAL A 78 10.83 -9.78 -7.96
N ARG A 79 11.78 -8.93 -7.59
CA ARG A 79 12.57 -8.06 -8.47
C ARG A 79 14.06 -8.32 -8.33
N LEU A 80 14.81 -8.14 -9.42
CA LEU A 80 16.27 -8.36 -9.44
C LEU A 80 17.09 -7.15 -8.98
N SER A 81 16.47 -5.99 -8.76
CA SER A 81 17.10 -4.76 -8.25
C SER A 81 16.26 -4.10 -7.16
N ALA A 82 16.92 -3.34 -6.28
CA ALA A 82 16.26 -2.73 -5.12
C ALA A 82 15.24 -1.66 -5.52
N THR A 83 15.57 -0.89 -6.55
CA THR A 83 14.71 0.14 -7.12
C THR A 83 14.70 -0.04 -8.63
N PRO A 84 13.86 -0.97 -9.16
CA PRO A 84 13.82 -1.28 -10.57
C PRO A 84 13.50 -0.05 -11.42
N GLY A 85 14.26 0.13 -12.50
CA GLY A 85 13.99 1.12 -13.52
C GLY A 85 12.92 0.64 -14.51
N GLN A 86 12.49 1.56 -15.37
CA GLN A 86 11.46 1.32 -16.39
C GLN A 86 11.71 0.10 -17.30
N TRP A 87 12.98 -0.21 -17.55
CA TRP A 87 13.42 -1.25 -18.48
C TRP A 87 14.09 -2.43 -17.77
N ASP A 88 14.12 -2.42 -16.43
CA ASP A 88 14.68 -3.54 -15.68
C ASP A 88 13.77 -4.77 -15.84
N PRO A 89 14.35 -5.98 -15.87
CA PRO A 89 13.59 -7.20 -16.09
C PRO A 89 12.59 -7.45 -14.96
N ILE A 90 11.47 -8.07 -15.32
CA ILE A 90 10.39 -8.44 -14.40
C ILE A 90 10.01 -9.90 -14.60
N GLY A 91 9.38 -10.47 -13.58
CA GLY A 91 8.80 -11.80 -13.70
C GLY A 91 7.73 -11.78 -14.79
N LEU A 92 7.83 -12.72 -15.72
CA LEU A 92 6.77 -13.00 -16.66
C LEU A 92 5.64 -13.68 -15.90
N PHE A 93 4.43 -13.14 -16.04
CA PHE A 93 3.25 -13.71 -15.42
C PHE A 93 2.85 -15.01 -16.13
N VAL A 94 2.71 -16.10 -15.38
CA VAL A 94 2.31 -17.41 -15.91
C VAL A 94 0.82 -17.63 -15.66
N GLU A 95 0.42 -17.62 -14.39
CA GLU A 95 -0.95 -17.90 -13.99
C GLU A 95 -1.26 -17.29 -12.62
N ARG A 96 -2.56 -17.18 -12.37
CA ARG A 96 -3.12 -16.78 -11.09
C ARG A 96 -4.29 -17.69 -10.75
N GLU A 97 -4.34 -18.15 -9.51
CA GLU A 97 -5.43 -18.96 -8.99
C GLU A 97 -5.98 -18.32 -7.71
N VAL A 98 -7.31 -18.38 -7.55
CA VAL A 98 -8.02 -17.97 -6.34
C VAL A 98 -8.71 -19.20 -5.78
N ASN A 99 -8.35 -19.58 -4.57
CA ASN A 99 -8.98 -20.64 -3.82
C ASN A 99 -9.82 -20.00 -2.70
N GLU A 100 -11.11 -19.86 -2.97
CA GLU A 100 -12.08 -19.28 -2.03
C GLU A 100 -12.27 -20.10 -0.76
N GLU A 101 -12.21 -21.44 -0.86
CA GLU A 101 -12.39 -22.36 0.27
C GLU A 101 -11.31 -22.16 1.33
N ASP A 102 -10.06 -21.97 0.89
CA ASP A 102 -8.92 -21.77 1.77
C ASP A 102 -8.56 -20.29 2.02
N GLY A 103 -9.21 -19.34 1.32
CA GLY A 103 -8.91 -17.90 1.43
C GLY A 103 -7.55 -17.51 0.82
N VAL A 104 -7.12 -18.20 -0.24
CA VAL A 104 -5.76 -18.13 -0.78
C VAL A 104 -5.75 -17.59 -2.20
N ILE A 105 -4.80 -16.71 -2.51
CA ILE A 105 -4.47 -16.32 -3.88
C ILE A 105 -3.03 -16.74 -4.16
N THR A 106 -2.81 -17.38 -5.31
CA THR A 106 -1.48 -17.74 -5.81
C THR A 106 -1.24 -17.09 -7.17
N ALA A 107 -0.04 -16.59 -7.38
CA ALA A 107 0.45 -16.11 -8.66
C ALA A 107 1.80 -16.75 -8.96
N THR A 108 1.91 -17.43 -10.09
CA THR A 108 3.16 -18.04 -10.55
C THR A 108 3.79 -17.17 -11.62
N LEU A 109 5.09 -16.92 -11.47
CA LEU A 109 5.87 -16.10 -12.39
C LEU A 109 7.21 -16.76 -12.70
N ASN A 110 7.86 -16.32 -13.77
CA ASN A 110 9.15 -16.82 -14.21
C ASN A 110 10.05 -15.72 -14.81
N TYR A 111 11.35 -15.84 -14.58
CA TYR A 111 12.37 -15.19 -15.38
C TYR A 111 13.02 -16.24 -16.29
N ASP A 112 12.61 -16.29 -17.56
CA ASP A 112 13.06 -17.31 -18.52
C ASP A 112 14.57 -17.35 -18.74
N GLU A 113 15.20 -16.18 -18.78
CA GLU A 113 16.66 -16.04 -18.96
C GLU A 113 17.46 -16.81 -17.88
N TYR A 114 16.88 -16.98 -16.70
CA TYR A 114 17.56 -17.58 -15.54
C TYR A 114 17.03 -18.97 -15.14
N ASP A 115 16.08 -19.57 -15.88
CA ASP A 115 15.31 -20.77 -15.44
C ASP A 115 14.78 -20.61 -13.99
N PHE A 116 14.29 -19.39 -13.68
CA PHE A 116 13.89 -19.02 -12.33
C PHE A 116 12.38 -18.82 -12.25
N SER A 117 11.67 -19.84 -11.80
CA SER A 117 10.24 -19.74 -11.45
C SER A 117 10.03 -19.58 -9.95
N TYR A 118 8.95 -18.89 -9.59
CA TYR A 118 8.54 -18.69 -8.21
C TYR A 118 7.02 -18.50 -8.13
N THR A 119 6.48 -18.74 -6.95
CA THR A 119 5.07 -18.50 -6.65
C THR A 119 4.95 -17.50 -5.51
N ILE A 120 4.19 -16.44 -5.72
CA ILE A 120 3.70 -15.57 -4.65
C ILE A 120 2.37 -16.14 -4.18
N ARG A 121 2.29 -16.45 -2.89
CA ARG A 121 1.07 -16.94 -2.24
C ARG A 121 0.67 -15.98 -1.14
N SER A 122 -0.59 -15.59 -1.12
CA SER A 122 -1.20 -14.77 -0.08
C SER A 122 -2.33 -15.50 0.62
N GLU A 123 -2.56 -15.17 1.89
CA GLU A 123 -3.67 -15.67 2.71
C GLU A 123 -4.00 -14.68 3.83
N THR A 124 -5.21 -14.73 4.38
CA THR A 124 -5.57 -13.90 5.52
C THR A 124 -5.07 -14.50 6.83
N LYS A 125 -4.80 -13.63 7.80
CA LYS A 125 -4.46 -14.00 9.18
C LYS A 125 -5.07 -12.99 10.13
N GLY A 126 -6.33 -13.23 10.51
CA GLY A 126 -7.15 -12.24 11.22
C GLY A 126 -7.39 -11.01 10.34
N ASP A 127 -6.97 -9.84 10.81
CA ASP A 127 -7.13 -8.55 10.13
C ASP A 127 -6.00 -8.18 9.15
N ALA A 128 -5.05 -9.11 8.93
CA ALA A 128 -3.86 -8.94 8.11
C ALA A 128 -3.81 -9.90 6.92
N VAL A 129 -2.97 -9.59 5.93
CA VAL A 129 -2.64 -10.47 4.82
C VAL A 129 -1.19 -10.95 4.96
N VAL A 130 -0.98 -12.25 4.89
CA VAL A 130 0.36 -12.85 4.84
C VAL A 130 0.72 -13.08 3.38
N ILE A 131 1.82 -12.49 2.91
CA ILE A 131 2.41 -12.70 1.59
C ILE A 131 3.64 -13.59 1.75
N SER A 132 3.79 -14.59 0.88
CA SER A 132 4.93 -15.48 0.91
C SER A 132 5.46 -15.80 -0.48
N VAL A 133 6.77 -15.97 -0.58
CA VAL A 133 7.43 -16.40 -1.82
C VAL A 133 7.86 -17.85 -1.65
N THR A 134 7.44 -18.69 -2.59
CA THR A 134 7.78 -20.12 -2.66
C THR A 134 8.63 -20.39 -3.88
N LEU A 135 9.75 -21.10 -3.69
CA LEU A 135 10.64 -21.49 -4.77
C LEU A 135 10.61 -23.02 -5.00
N PRO A 136 10.36 -23.50 -6.23
CA PRO A 136 10.44 -24.92 -6.55
C PRO A 136 11.89 -25.44 -6.55
N LYS A 137 12.84 -24.58 -6.92
CA LYS A 137 14.29 -24.83 -6.92
C LYS A 137 15.00 -23.74 -6.11
N ALA A 138 16.23 -23.98 -5.68
CA ALA A 138 17.04 -22.90 -5.12
C ALA A 138 17.31 -21.83 -6.19
N LEU A 139 17.61 -20.60 -5.74
CA LEU A 139 17.98 -19.51 -6.64
C LEU A 139 19.13 -19.93 -7.55
N PRO A 140 19.09 -19.56 -8.84
CA PRO A 140 20.27 -19.58 -9.69
C PRO A 140 21.39 -18.74 -9.06
N LYS A 141 22.63 -19.19 -9.21
CA LYS A 141 23.81 -18.56 -8.59
C LYS A 141 23.95 -17.07 -8.96
N GLU A 142 23.55 -16.70 -10.18
CA GLU A 142 23.62 -15.32 -10.69
C GLU A 142 22.62 -14.36 -10.04
N LEU A 143 21.55 -14.91 -9.43
CA LEU A 143 20.47 -14.18 -8.76
C LEU A 143 20.66 -14.12 -7.24
N GLU A 144 21.62 -14.85 -6.68
CA GLU A 144 21.96 -14.79 -5.26
C GLU A 144 22.40 -13.37 -4.87
N GLY A 145 21.79 -12.82 -3.80
CA GLY A 145 22.00 -11.43 -3.39
C GLY A 145 21.32 -10.38 -4.28
N LYS A 146 20.61 -10.79 -5.34
CA LYS A 146 19.90 -9.90 -6.26
C LYS A 146 18.38 -10.11 -6.26
N ALA A 147 17.89 -11.34 -6.28
CA ALA A 147 16.45 -11.58 -6.24
C ALA A 147 15.90 -11.22 -4.85
N GLY A 148 14.89 -10.36 -4.81
CA GLY A 148 14.23 -9.95 -3.57
C GLY A 148 12.76 -9.60 -3.81
N PHE A 149 11.92 -9.84 -2.81
CA PHE A 149 10.53 -9.37 -2.84
C PHE A 149 10.52 -7.88 -2.53
N ASN A 150 9.89 -7.10 -3.41
CA ASN A 150 9.68 -5.67 -3.28
C ASN A 150 8.19 -5.39 -3.05
N LEU A 151 7.86 -4.31 -2.32
CA LEU A 151 6.55 -3.66 -2.33
C LEU A 151 6.77 -2.16 -2.35
N GLU A 152 6.09 -1.45 -3.24
CA GLU A 152 6.35 -0.04 -3.50
C GLU A 152 5.20 0.84 -3.00
N PHE A 153 5.52 1.93 -2.31
CA PHE A 153 4.56 2.90 -1.76
C PHE A 153 4.67 4.25 -2.45
N ILE A 154 3.52 4.82 -2.83
CA ILE A 154 3.47 6.08 -3.59
C ILE A 154 3.99 7.24 -2.73
N PRO A 155 5.00 8.00 -3.18
CA PRO A 155 5.60 9.03 -2.34
C PRO A 155 4.63 10.13 -1.90
N SER A 156 3.71 10.55 -2.78
CA SER A 156 2.78 11.65 -2.50
C SER A 156 1.80 11.40 -1.36
N GLN A 157 1.55 10.13 -1.03
CA GLN A 157 0.70 9.76 0.11
C GLN A 157 1.49 9.63 1.41
N TYR A 158 2.82 9.68 1.37
CA TYR A 158 3.68 9.45 2.54
C TYR A 158 4.69 10.57 2.82
N TRP A 159 4.85 11.58 1.97
CA TRP A 159 5.79 12.69 2.22
C TRP A 159 5.61 13.29 3.61
N ASP A 160 6.74 13.42 4.32
CA ASP A 160 6.87 13.95 5.68
C ASP A 160 6.07 13.20 6.75
N LYS A 161 5.39 12.09 6.40
CA LYS A 161 4.78 11.19 7.38
C LYS A 161 5.89 10.41 8.12
N PRO A 162 5.69 10.13 9.42
CA PRO A 162 6.61 9.31 10.18
C PRO A 162 6.54 7.85 9.76
N TYR A 163 7.62 7.13 10.00
CA TYR A 163 7.62 5.68 10.09
C TYR A 163 8.37 5.22 11.33
N LEU A 164 8.07 4.01 11.81
CA LEU A 164 8.87 3.31 12.82
C LEU A 164 9.54 2.10 12.18
N ALA A 165 10.85 1.98 12.32
CA ALA A 165 11.64 0.83 11.90
C ALA A 165 12.16 0.10 13.16
N ASP A 166 11.53 -1.03 13.51
CA ASP A 166 11.70 -1.69 14.82
C ASP A 166 11.60 -0.70 16.00
N GLY A 167 10.58 0.17 15.94
CA GLY A 167 10.32 1.21 16.94
C GLY A 167 11.22 2.45 16.84
N ARG A 168 12.23 2.48 15.96
CA ARG A 168 13.05 3.67 15.73
C ARG A 168 12.35 4.61 14.77
N PRO A 169 12.10 5.87 15.14
CA PRO A 169 11.40 6.80 14.26
C PRO A 169 12.28 7.26 13.10
N GLY A 170 11.64 7.46 11.95
CA GLY A 170 12.18 8.15 10.79
C GLY A 170 11.06 8.91 10.07
N LEU A 171 11.41 9.64 9.01
CA LEU A 171 10.48 10.39 8.18
C LEU A 171 10.63 9.97 6.72
N PHE A 172 9.52 9.84 6.02
CA PHE A 172 9.54 9.69 4.57
C PHE A 172 9.96 11.01 3.90
N PRO A 173 11.08 11.03 3.16
CA PRO A 173 11.65 12.27 2.66
C PRO A 173 10.83 12.88 1.50
N ALA A 174 10.43 14.14 1.59
CA ALA A 174 9.71 14.81 0.50
C ALA A 174 10.48 14.81 -0.85
N TYR A 175 11.81 14.88 -0.79
CA TYR A 175 12.70 14.83 -1.95
C TYR A 175 13.46 13.50 -2.02
N ALA A 176 13.96 13.17 -3.22
CA ALA A 176 14.80 11.98 -3.40
C ALA A 176 15.96 12.01 -2.39
N ALA A 177 16.03 10.98 -1.56
CA ALA A 177 17.04 10.90 -0.51
C ALA A 177 17.55 9.47 -0.37
N SER A 178 18.86 9.32 -0.42
CA SER A 178 19.65 8.22 0.13
C SER A 178 21.11 8.47 -0.24
N ALA A 179 22.04 7.81 0.44
CA ALA A 179 23.37 7.65 -0.13
C ALA A 179 23.30 6.73 -1.34
N MET A 180 24.11 6.99 -2.36
CA MET A 180 24.24 6.11 -3.53
C MET A 180 25.53 5.30 -3.40
N GLU A 181 25.55 4.08 -3.95
CA GLU A 181 26.77 3.31 -4.18
C GLU A 181 26.86 2.85 -5.63
N MET A 182 28.05 2.40 -6.03
CA MET A 182 28.30 1.83 -7.35
C MET A 182 28.52 0.32 -7.19
N PRO A 183 27.46 -0.49 -6.99
CA PRO A 183 27.63 -1.91 -6.71
C PRO A 183 27.96 -2.71 -7.98
N TYR A 184 27.65 -2.17 -9.16
CA TYR A 184 27.90 -2.81 -10.45
C TYR A 184 29.02 -2.07 -11.20
N GLN A 185 30.14 -2.76 -11.40
CA GLN A 185 31.13 -2.43 -12.42
C GLN A 185 30.86 -3.35 -13.62
N ASP A 186 29.84 -3.02 -14.40
CA ASP A 186 29.46 -3.79 -15.58
C ASP A 186 29.91 -3.05 -16.86
N GLU A 187 30.74 -3.71 -17.68
CA GLU A 187 31.20 -3.17 -18.97
C GLU A 187 30.10 -3.14 -20.04
N ALA A 188 29.05 -3.96 -19.91
CA ALA A 188 27.98 -4.11 -20.90
C ALA A 188 26.80 -3.13 -20.68
N TRP A 189 26.48 -2.83 -19.41
CA TRP A 189 25.37 -1.94 -19.04
C TRP A 189 25.82 -0.58 -18.49
N GLY A 190 27.14 -0.38 -18.36
CA GLY A 190 27.73 0.81 -17.78
C GLY A 190 27.71 0.78 -16.25
N THR A 191 28.41 1.74 -15.64
CA THR A 191 28.45 1.90 -14.20
C THR A 191 27.12 2.49 -13.73
N ARG A 192 26.25 1.66 -13.11
CA ARG A 192 24.98 2.10 -12.51
C ARG A 192 25.15 2.32 -11.02
N ALA A 193 24.84 3.52 -10.56
CA ALA A 193 24.68 3.80 -9.14
C ALA A 193 23.38 3.17 -8.65
N GLU A 194 23.33 2.64 -7.43
CA GLU A 194 22.12 2.14 -6.77
C GLU A 194 21.93 2.86 -5.43
N PRO A 195 20.68 3.09 -4.97
CA PRO A 195 20.46 3.71 -3.68
C PRO A 195 20.76 2.72 -2.55
N LYS A 196 21.38 3.22 -1.49
CA LYS A 196 21.46 2.49 -0.21
C LYS A 196 20.11 2.49 0.48
N ALA A 197 19.91 1.53 1.37
CA ALA A 197 18.76 1.53 2.26
C ALA A 197 18.81 2.76 3.19
N ILE A 198 17.69 3.45 3.32
CA ILE A 198 17.46 4.53 4.31
C ILE A 198 17.39 3.92 5.71
N ALA A 199 16.71 2.78 5.83
CA ALA A 199 16.55 2.04 7.07
C ALA A 199 16.39 0.54 6.77
N THR A 200 16.80 -0.29 7.73
CA THR A 200 16.58 -1.74 7.72
C THR A 200 16.02 -2.17 9.06
N ALA A 201 14.95 -2.98 9.04
CA ALA A 201 14.24 -3.45 10.22
C ALA A 201 13.49 -4.75 9.94
N LYS A 202 13.02 -5.43 10.99
CA LYS A 202 12.13 -6.60 10.87
C LYS A 202 10.66 -6.20 10.76
N THR A 203 10.32 -5.06 11.35
CA THR A 203 8.98 -4.47 11.34
C THR A 203 9.05 -2.99 10.97
N PHE A 204 8.21 -2.58 10.02
CA PHE A 204 7.94 -1.19 9.71
C PHE A 204 6.49 -0.86 10.05
N VAL A 205 6.28 0.29 10.72
CA VAL A 205 4.95 0.92 10.85
C VAL A 205 5.01 2.24 10.10
N LEU A 206 4.28 2.34 9.00
CA LEU A 206 4.19 3.53 8.18
C LEU A 206 3.06 4.41 8.70
N ALA A 207 3.26 5.72 8.75
CA ALA A 207 2.27 6.71 9.20
C ALA A 207 1.55 6.35 10.53
N PRO A 208 2.29 6.01 11.62
CA PRO A 208 1.67 5.64 12.89
C PRO A 208 0.72 6.72 13.41
N GLY A 209 -0.50 6.33 13.78
CA GLY A 209 -1.55 7.21 14.28
C GLY A 209 -2.39 7.91 13.20
N ASP A 210 -2.14 7.60 11.93
CA ASP A 210 -2.94 8.05 10.80
C ASP A 210 -3.61 6.85 10.16
N ASP A 211 -4.80 6.48 10.65
CA ASP A 211 -5.52 5.30 10.19
C ASP A 211 -5.80 5.34 8.68
N SER A 212 -5.79 6.54 8.07
CA SER A 212 -6.01 6.70 6.64
C SER A 212 -4.83 6.25 5.76
N HIS A 213 -3.62 6.17 6.32
CA HIS A 213 -2.37 5.79 5.63
C HIS A 213 -1.55 4.74 6.37
N GLN A 214 -1.98 4.31 7.57
CA GLN A 214 -1.15 3.45 8.40
C GLN A 214 -1.10 2.04 7.82
N VAL A 215 0.12 1.56 7.59
CA VAL A 215 0.40 0.18 7.15
C VAL A 215 1.55 -0.37 7.99
N THR A 216 1.38 -1.58 8.52
CA THR A 216 2.44 -2.31 9.21
C THR A 216 2.90 -3.48 8.36
N ILE A 217 4.21 -3.56 8.12
CA ILE A 217 4.85 -4.66 7.40
C ILE A 217 5.82 -5.35 8.36
N SER A 218 5.73 -6.66 8.50
CA SER A 218 6.64 -7.44 9.35
C SER A 218 7.07 -8.74 8.68
N ALA A 219 8.33 -9.14 8.84
CA ALA A 219 8.90 -10.32 8.17
C ALA A 219 9.55 -11.32 9.14
N GLY A 220 9.12 -11.32 10.41
CA GLY A 220 9.65 -12.19 11.46
C GLY A 220 11.15 -12.03 11.64
N THR A 221 11.94 -12.97 11.14
CA THR A 221 13.42 -12.96 11.23
C THR A 221 14.11 -12.40 9.99
N THR A 222 13.37 -12.06 8.93
CA THR A 222 13.93 -11.53 7.67
C THR A 222 14.04 -10.01 7.75
N ASP A 223 15.15 -9.44 7.25
CA ASP A 223 15.30 -7.99 7.16
C ASP A 223 14.46 -7.43 6.01
N ILE A 224 13.74 -6.35 6.29
CA ILE A 224 13.13 -5.46 5.31
C ILE A 224 14.00 -4.20 5.25
N SER A 225 14.34 -3.75 4.05
CA SER A 225 15.06 -2.52 3.81
C SER A 225 14.19 -1.52 3.05
N LEU A 226 14.17 -0.27 3.51
CA LEU A 226 13.48 0.84 2.88
C LEU A 226 14.44 1.59 1.96
N TYR A 227 14.08 1.74 0.70
CA TYR A 227 14.78 2.49 -0.33
C TYR A 227 13.92 3.61 -0.88
N ASP A 228 14.56 4.56 -1.54
CA ASP A 228 13.88 5.61 -2.31
C ASP A 228 14.25 5.49 -3.79
N GLY A 229 13.31 4.96 -4.57
CA GLY A 229 13.46 4.77 -6.01
C GLY A 229 13.55 6.08 -6.79
N ARG A 230 13.21 7.22 -6.20
CA ARG A 230 13.35 8.53 -6.86
C ARG A 230 14.80 8.92 -7.10
N ASN A 231 15.74 8.29 -6.40
CA ASN A 231 17.16 8.44 -6.67
C ASN A 231 17.59 7.83 -8.02
N GLN A 232 16.80 6.89 -8.56
CA GLN A 232 17.03 6.29 -9.88
C GLN A 232 16.25 7.00 -10.99
N ALA A 233 14.95 7.27 -10.75
CA ALA A 233 14.07 7.85 -11.75
C ALA A 233 12.99 8.72 -11.10
N GLN A 234 12.58 9.80 -11.77
CA GLN A 234 11.62 10.77 -11.20
C GLN A 234 10.25 10.16 -10.84
N ASN A 235 9.87 9.06 -11.50
CA ASN A 235 8.64 8.30 -11.24
C ASN A 235 8.82 7.19 -10.18
N GLY A 236 10.00 7.06 -9.57
CA GLY A 236 10.29 6.04 -8.57
C GLY A 236 9.49 6.22 -7.28
N TRP A 237 9.25 5.11 -6.57
CA TRP A 237 8.46 5.06 -5.34
C TRP A 237 9.34 4.67 -4.14
N TYR A 238 8.79 4.73 -2.92
CA TYR A 238 9.46 4.11 -1.78
C TYR A 238 9.40 2.61 -1.90
N VAL A 239 10.52 1.91 -1.77
CA VAL A 239 10.57 0.46 -1.95
C VAL A 239 10.93 -0.21 -0.63
N PHE A 240 10.04 -1.05 -0.14
CA PHE A 240 10.35 -2.00 0.92
C PHE A 240 10.81 -3.29 0.27
N ARG A 241 11.90 -3.87 0.76
CA ARG A 241 12.51 -5.03 0.12
C ARG A 241 13.16 -5.99 1.10
N SER A 242 12.99 -7.29 0.81
CA SER A 242 13.71 -8.38 1.47
C SER A 242 14.34 -9.28 0.41
N LEU A 243 15.62 -9.63 0.58
CA LEU A 243 16.31 -10.55 -0.32
C LEU A 243 15.85 -11.99 -0.10
N LEU A 244 15.77 -12.75 -1.18
CA LEU A 244 15.53 -14.19 -1.12
C LEU A 244 16.81 -14.92 -0.70
N PRO A 245 16.72 -15.93 0.18
CA PRO A 245 17.90 -16.63 0.69
C PRO A 245 18.51 -17.60 -0.34
N SER A 246 19.84 -17.60 -0.47
CA SER A 246 20.58 -18.56 -1.30
C SER A 246 20.41 -20.01 -0.83
N GLY A 247 20.39 -20.96 -1.76
CA GLY A 247 20.42 -22.40 -1.47
C GLY A 247 19.17 -22.97 -0.76
N LYS A 248 18.09 -22.18 -0.63
CA LYS A 248 16.82 -22.61 -0.02
C LYS A 248 15.75 -22.86 -1.09
N LYS A 249 14.81 -23.74 -0.78
CA LYS A 249 13.61 -24.04 -1.60
C LYS A 249 12.38 -24.14 -0.69
N GLY A 250 11.18 -24.18 -1.27
CA GLY A 250 9.91 -24.11 -0.54
C GLY A 250 9.56 -22.66 -0.20
N ARG A 251 8.79 -22.44 0.87
CA ARG A 251 8.47 -21.09 1.38
C ARG A 251 9.75 -20.46 1.93
N VAL A 252 10.31 -19.49 1.21
CA VAL A 252 11.63 -18.88 1.53
C VAL A 252 11.54 -17.47 2.11
N LEU A 253 10.39 -16.81 1.97
CA LEU A 253 10.13 -15.48 2.48
C LEU A 253 8.66 -15.38 2.89
N GLU A 254 8.38 -14.67 3.98
CA GLU A 254 7.04 -14.42 4.49
C GLU A 254 6.98 -13.01 5.09
N TRP A 255 6.01 -12.21 4.64
CA TRP A 255 5.66 -10.89 5.15
C TRP A 255 4.22 -10.91 5.65
N THR A 256 3.97 -10.34 6.83
CA THR A 256 2.61 -9.99 7.29
C THR A 256 2.39 -8.51 7.04
N ILE A 257 1.33 -8.18 6.31
CA ILE A 257 0.89 -6.82 5.98
C ILE A 257 -0.42 -6.57 6.71
N ASN A 258 -0.41 -5.64 7.66
CA ASN A 258 -1.61 -5.14 8.32
C ASN A 258 -1.87 -3.72 7.81
N VAL A 259 -2.99 -3.53 7.12
CA VAL A 259 -3.44 -2.23 6.63
C VAL A 259 -4.45 -1.69 7.65
N ALA A 260 -4.27 -0.47 8.14
CA ALA A 260 -5.25 0.13 9.03
C ALA A 260 -6.58 0.34 8.29
N SER A 261 -7.67 0.09 9.01
CA SER A 261 -9.05 0.18 8.52
C SER A 261 -9.85 1.09 9.43
N ASP A 262 -10.74 1.87 8.83
CA ASP A 262 -11.77 2.61 9.54
C ASP A 262 -13.13 1.92 9.27
N PRO A 263 -13.78 1.32 10.29
CA PRO A 263 -15.06 0.62 10.12
C PRO A 263 -16.21 1.55 9.75
N ASP A 264 -16.07 2.85 10.01
CA ASP A 264 -17.07 3.87 9.66
C ASP A 264 -16.74 4.55 8.32
N PHE A 265 -15.71 4.10 7.61
CA PHE A 265 -15.33 4.66 6.33
C PHE A 265 -16.39 4.40 5.26
N VAL A 266 -16.82 5.49 4.62
CA VAL A 266 -17.64 5.49 3.42
C VAL A 266 -16.94 6.40 2.42
N ARG A 267 -16.60 5.86 1.25
CA ARG A 267 -15.95 6.64 0.19
C ARG A 267 -16.89 7.74 -0.32
N GLU A 268 -16.35 8.92 -0.57
CA GLU A 268 -17.10 10.00 -1.21
C GLU A 268 -17.65 9.56 -2.59
N PRO A 269 -18.92 9.88 -2.90
CA PRO A 269 -19.51 9.58 -4.19
C PRO A 269 -18.71 10.14 -5.36
N VAL A 270 -18.48 9.33 -6.38
CA VAL A 270 -17.86 9.77 -7.63
C VAL A 270 -18.95 10.18 -8.61
N VAL A 271 -19.06 11.49 -8.84
CA VAL A 271 -20.03 12.05 -9.80
C VAL A 271 -19.39 12.17 -11.17
N SER A 272 -19.71 11.23 -12.06
CA SER A 272 -19.25 11.20 -13.44
C SER A 272 -20.22 11.93 -14.37
N PHE A 273 -19.71 12.88 -15.15
CA PHE A 273 -20.49 13.68 -16.11
C PHE A 273 -19.63 14.10 -17.31
N SER A 274 -20.24 14.66 -18.35
CA SER A 274 -19.52 15.21 -19.50
C SER A 274 -18.64 16.39 -19.07
N GLN A 275 -17.32 16.21 -19.06
CA GLN A 275 -16.36 17.27 -18.69
C GLN A 275 -16.31 18.43 -19.71
N VAL A 276 -16.81 18.23 -20.93
CA VAL A 276 -16.96 19.29 -21.95
C VAL A 276 -18.24 20.12 -21.69
N GLY A 277 -19.20 19.56 -20.96
CA GLY A 277 -20.51 20.15 -20.72
C GLY A 277 -21.59 19.65 -21.67
N TYR A 278 -22.67 20.41 -21.77
CA TYR A 278 -23.90 20.05 -22.48
C TYR A 278 -24.47 21.27 -23.22
N THR A 279 -25.06 21.05 -24.39
CA THR A 279 -25.90 22.07 -25.03
C THR A 279 -27.25 22.18 -24.31
N PRO A 280 -27.95 23.33 -24.39
CA PRO A 280 -29.21 23.54 -23.68
C PRO A 280 -30.26 22.44 -23.93
N ASP A 281 -30.44 22.04 -25.19
CA ASP A 281 -31.52 21.13 -25.61
C ASP A 281 -31.17 19.63 -25.50
N ARG A 282 -29.93 19.30 -25.11
CA ARG A 282 -29.50 17.89 -24.96
C ARG A 282 -29.85 17.35 -23.58
N GLN A 283 -30.18 16.06 -23.52
CA GLN A 283 -30.28 15.30 -22.27
C GLN A 283 -28.96 15.37 -21.49
N LYS A 284 -29.06 15.57 -20.18
CA LYS A 284 -27.92 15.73 -19.26
C LYS A 284 -27.99 14.59 -18.27
N ILE A 285 -27.04 13.67 -18.37
CA ILE A 285 -26.94 12.51 -17.50
C ILE A 285 -25.63 12.64 -16.74
N ALA A 286 -25.71 12.48 -15.42
CA ALA A 286 -24.58 12.26 -14.53
C ALA A 286 -24.79 10.89 -13.87
N VAL A 287 -23.71 10.15 -13.68
CA VAL A 287 -23.70 8.87 -12.97
C VAL A 287 -23.04 9.11 -11.63
N VAL A 288 -23.70 8.71 -10.55
CA VAL A 288 -23.17 8.81 -9.20
C VAL A 288 -22.80 7.40 -8.75
N GLU A 289 -21.51 7.14 -8.66
CA GLU A 289 -20.99 5.89 -8.11
C GLU A 289 -20.78 6.04 -6.60
N LEU A 290 -21.35 5.13 -5.83
CA LEU A 290 -21.33 5.14 -4.37
C LEU A 290 -20.39 4.05 -3.83
N ASP A 291 -20.00 4.20 -2.57
CA ASP A 291 -19.45 3.08 -1.79
C ASP A 291 -20.53 2.01 -1.58
N GLU A 292 -20.14 0.74 -1.45
CA GLU A 292 -21.07 -0.36 -1.18
C GLU A 292 -21.78 -0.20 0.18
N ASN A 293 -21.14 0.52 1.12
CA ASN A 293 -21.68 0.81 2.45
C ASN A 293 -22.46 2.13 2.51
N ASP A 294 -22.54 2.88 1.40
CA ASP A 294 -23.28 4.14 1.36
C ASP A 294 -24.78 3.94 1.11
N THR A 295 -25.57 4.95 1.45
CA THR A 295 -27.01 5.00 1.17
C THR A 295 -27.30 6.01 0.07
N ALA A 296 -27.88 5.53 -1.04
CA ALA A 296 -28.25 6.40 -2.15
C ALA A 296 -29.23 7.51 -1.72
N SER A 297 -28.85 8.75 -2.01
CA SER A 297 -29.72 9.91 -1.82
C SER A 297 -30.89 9.87 -2.81
N ALA A 298 -32.08 10.27 -2.37
CA ALA A 298 -33.25 10.40 -3.23
C ALA A 298 -33.12 11.54 -4.26
N THR A 299 -32.25 12.53 -3.98
CA THR A 299 -32.03 13.70 -4.81
C THR A 299 -30.54 14.03 -4.95
N ALA A 300 -30.20 14.72 -6.04
CA ALA A 300 -28.91 15.36 -6.25
C ALA A 300 -29.12 16.88 -6.37
N THR A 301 -28.12 17.69 -6.05
CA THR A 301 -28.21 19.16 -6.21
C THR A 301 -27.31 19.63 -7.34
N ILE A 302 -27.89 20.35 -8.31
CA ILE A 302 -27.12 21.08 -9.32
C ILE A 302 -26.79 22.47 -8.78
N LEU A 303 -25.50 22.75 -8.71
CA LEU A 303 -24.96 24.00 -8.21
C LEU A 303 -24.52 24.90 -9.37
N LYS A 304 -24.78 26.20 -9.25
CA LYS A 304 -24.24 27.24 -10.12
C LYS A 304 -23.18 28.02 -9.36
N MET A 305 -21.98 28.07 -9.94
CA MET A 305 -20.89 28.93 -9.48
C MET A 305 -21.00 30.31 -10.12
N GLY A 306 -21.04 31.35 -9.29
CA GLY A 306 -20.99 32.76 -9.69
C GLY A 306 -19.58 33.20 -10.04
N ALA A 307 -19.46 34.33 -10.75
CA ALA A 307 -18.17 34.90 -11.13
C ALA A 307 -17.33 35.38 -9.92
N ASP A 308 -17.98 35.58 -8.77
CA ASP A 308 -17.36 35.92 -7.49
C ASP A 308 -17.00 34.68 -6.64
N GLY A 309 -17.23 33.47 -7.17
CA GLY A 309 -17.04 32.21 -6.45
C GLY A 309 -18.22 31.80 -5.57
N SER A 310 -19.31 32.57 -5.54
CA SER A 310 -20.53 32.17 -4.82
C SER A 310 -21.12 30.88 -5.43
N VAL A 311 -21.66 30.01 -4.59
CA VAL A 311 -22.28 28.75 -5.02
C VAL A 311 -23.74 28.77 -4.62
N THR A 312 -24.64 28.55 -5.59
CA THR A 312 -26.09 28.56 -5.37
C THR A 312 -26.73 27.32 -5.99
N ALA A 313 -27.67 26.70 -5.27
CA ALA A 313 -28.46 25.60 -5.82
C ALA A 313 -29.42 26.13 -6.89
N VAL A 314 -29.44 25.48 -8.06
CA VAL A 314 -30.30 25.86 -9.20
C VAL A 314 -31.29 24.78 -9.59
N LEU A 315 -31.05 23.52 -9.23
CA LEU A 315 -31.99 22.42 -9.43
C LEU A 315 -31.71 21.31 -8.42
N GLU A 316 -32.75 20.58 -8.04
CA GLU A 316 -32.63 19.38 -7.22
C GLU A 316 -33.41 18.22 -7.88
N PRO A 317 -32.82 17.54 -8.89
CA PRO A 317 -33.46 16.40 -9.52
C PRO A 317 -33.51 15.17 -8.60
N ALA A 318 -34.48 14.29 -8.85
CA ALA A 318 -34.47 12.94 -8.30
C ALA A 318 -33.30 12.12 -8.86
N VAL A 319 -32.74 11.24 -8.05
CA VAL A 319 -31.72 10.26 -8.47
C VAL A 319 -32.41 8.95 -8.82
N GLU A 320 -32.08 8.40 -9.98
CA GLU A 320 -32.54 7.07 -10.39
C GLU A 320 -31.52 6.03 -9.87
N PRO A 321 -31.98 4.95 -9.20
CA PRO A 321 -31.13 3.87 -8.71
C PRO A 321 -30.64 2.94 -9.83
#